data_AF-A0A8T2UXK3-F1
#
_entry.id   AF-A0A8T2UXK3-F1
#
_cell.length_a   1.000
_cell.length_b   1.000
_cell.length_c   1.000
_cell.angle_alpha   90.00
_cell.angle_beta   90.00
_cell.angle_gamma   90.00
#
_symmetry.space_group_name_H-M   'P 1'
#
loop_
_entity.id
_entity.type
_entity.pdbx_description
1 polymer ?
#
loop_
_entity_poly.entity_id
_entity_poly.type
_entity_poly.pdbx_seq_one_letter_code
_entity_poly.pdbx_strand_id
1 'polypeptide(L)'
;MPSHLLCPKSLLRLVPQDSGWKAWGEISYGGVDCIRRAELAEIMVRAWMEEMFPHSNDRILGYLIGVNSLLIAPNELSKSTQALEVRLRMDGLFDSEEQAMQLMRDFEALYTNGPAGGGGISLGCKKETTLKKILVPREETFWKASSREGGHIITYHENALISPVLKPSSKMPISVPQNISTKKSKTPVSAVGGIHIPLHEVAHCRAGDKGNDINFSLIPHCSMDLLRLQSVITKDWVKRVIRPLFHHLPTVYQCDQIGSEKRVDVETLDNIHVEIYVVQGIHALNIVVRDALDGGVTCSRRIDRHGKSLSDLIICQTVKLPI
;
A
#
# COMPACT_ATOMS: atom_id res chain seq x y z
N MET A 1 40.02 21.83 -4.23
CA MET A 1 39.52 21.47 -2.88
C MET A 1 38.83 20.12 -3.02
N PRO A 2 39.29 19.05 -2.35
CA PRO A 2 38.57 17.78 -2.38
C PRO A 2 37.21 18.02 -1.73
N SER A 3 36.13 17.59 -2.40
CA SER A 3 34.78 17.58 -1.84
C SER A 3 34.83 17.04 -0.42
N HIS A 4 34.40 17.83 0.57
CA HIS A 4 34.11 17.29 1.90
C HIS A 4 33.28 16.02 1.70
N LEU A 5 33.84 14.86 2.03
CA LEU A 5 33.10 13.61 2.08
C LEU A 5 31.98 13.84 3.09
N LEU A 6 30.77 14.10 2.58
CA LEU A 6 29.54 14.20 3.36
C LEU A 6 29.19 12.78 3.84
N CYS A 7 30.00 12.24 4.74
CA CYS A 7 29.71 10.98 5.41
C CYS A 7 28.73 11.27 6.56
N PRO A 8 27.55 10.61 6.60
CA PRO A 8 26.63 10.80 7.70
C PRO A 8 27.26 10.25 8.99
N LYS A 9 27.14 11.03 10.08
CA LYS A 9 27.64 10.70 11.43
C LYS A 9 26.95 9.47 12.02
N SER A 10 25.71 9.20 11.61
CA SER A 10 24.93 8.06 12.07
C SER A 10 24.44 7.22 10.89
N LEU A 11 24.37 5.91 11.09
CA LEU A 11 23.79 4.96 10.15
C LEU A 11 22.41 4.51 10.63
N LEU A 12 21.50 4.25 9.67
CA LEU A 12 20.20 3.67 9.97
C LEU A 12 20.35 2.17 10.20
N ARG A 13 19.92 1.69 11.37
CA ARG A 13 19.76 0.27 11.68
C ARG A 13 18.28 -0.05 11.86
N LEU A 14 17.86 -1.16 11.28
CA LEU A 14 16.52 -1.73 11.45
C LEU A 14 16.63 -2.86 12.47
N VAL A 15 15.83 -2.80 13.52
CA VAL A 15 15.79 -3.81 14.59
C VAL A 15 14.42 -4.47 14.59
N PRO A 16 14.33 -5.81 14.55
CA PRO A 16 13.05 -6.50 14.68
C PRO A 16 12.46 -6.26 16.07
N GLN A 17 11.16 -5.98 16.12
CA GLN A 17 10.38 -5.81 17.33
C GLN A 17 9.09 -6.62 17.23
N ASP A 18 8.69 -7.28 18.30
CA ASP A 18 7.42 -8.01 18.37
C ASP A 18 6.25 -7.05 18.14
N SER A 19 5.32 -7.45 17.27
CA SER A 19 4.17 -6.64 16.85
C SER A 19 2.85 -7.41 16.96
N GLY A 20 2.76 -8.33 17.92
CA GLY A 20 1.57 -9.13 18.17
C GLY A 20 1.39 -10.28 17.19
N TRP A 21 0.13 -10.62 16.90
CA TRP A 21 -0.28 -11.78 16.14
C TRP A 21 -1.19 -11.37 15.00
N LYS A 22 -0.79 -11.73 13.79
CA LYS A 22 -1.60 -11.53 12.59
C LYS A 22 -2.36 -12.81 12.30
N ALA A 23 -3.68 -12.72 12.17
CA ALA A 23 -4.51 -13.78 11.64
C ALA A 23 -5.34 -13.29 10.48
N TRP A 24 -5.71 -14.20 9.59
CA TRP A 24 -6.67 -13.92 8.53
C TRP A 24 -7.58 -15.12 8.30
N GLY A 25 -8.78 -14.81 7.85
CA GLY A 25 -9.74 -15.78 7.37
C GLY A 25 -10.29 -15.34 6.02
N GLU A 26 -10.60 -16.33 5.19
CA GLU A 26 -11.19 -16.10 3.88
C GLU A 26 -12.28 -17.12 3.59
N ILE A 27 -13.35 -16.71 2.90
CA ILE A 27 -14.42 -17.59 2.43
C ILE A 27 -15.01 -17.05 1.12
N SER A 28 -15.36 -17.95 0.19
CA SER A 28 -15.93 -17.57 -1.11
C SER A 28 -17.45 -17.74 -1.12
N TYR A 29 -18.11 -16.84 -1.85
CA TYR A 29 -19.53 -16.91 -2.19
C TYR A 29 -19.70 -16.71 -3.69
N GLY A 30 -20.47 -17.56 -4.35
CA GLY A 30 -20.74 -17.50 -5.79
C GLY A 30 -22.23 -17.43 -6.11
N GLY A 31 -22.58 -16.82 -7.23
CA GLY A 31 -23.96 -16.67 -7.74
C GLY A 31 -24.64 -15.38 -7.29
N VAL A 32 -25.97 -15.37 -7.42
CA VAL A 32 -26.82 -14.23 -7.05
C VAL A 32 -26.59 -13.85 -5.59
N ASP A 33 -26.54 -12.54 -5.33
CA ASP A 33 -26.35 -11.94 -4.01
C ASP A 33 -25.10 -12.44 -3.26
N CYS A 34 -24.05 -12.84 -3.98
CA CYS A 34 -22.80 -13.28 -3.37
C CYS A 34 -22.15 -12.19 -2.49
N ILE A 35 -22.19 -10.93 -2.93
CA ILE A 35 -21.73 -9.76 -2.16
C ILE A 35 -22.47 -9.67 -0.82
N ARG A 36 -23.81 -9.68 -0.87
CA ARG A 36 -24.67 -9.59 0.32
C ARG A 36 -24.39 -10.72 1.31
N ARG A 37 -24.21 -11.95 0.81
CA ARG A 37 -23.86 -13.10 1.66
C ARG A 37 -22.47 -12.98 2.27
N ALA A 38 -21.49 -12.49 1.52
CA ALA A 38 -20.16 -12.25 2.05
C ALA A 38 -20.17 -11.17 3.16
N GLU A 39 -20.94 -10.11 3.01
CA GLU A 39 -21.06 -9.06 4.02
C GLU A 39 -21.84 -9.54 5.26
N LEU A 40 -22.86 -10.38 5.09
CA LEU A 40 -23.52 -11.04 6.22
C LEU A 40 -22.53 -11.93 6.99
N ALA A 41 -21.65 -12.65 6.29
CA ALA A 41 -20.61 -13.46 6.94
C ALA A 41 -19.62 -12.58 7.71
N GLU A 42 -19.21 -11.44 7.16
CA GLU A 42 -18.38 -10.46 7.88
C GLU A 42 -19.07 -9.98 9.16
N ILE A 43 -20.35 -9.58 9.08
CA ILE A 43 -21.11 -9.12 10.25
C ILE A 43 -21.14 -10.18 11.35
N MET A 44 -21.34 -11.45 10.99
CA MET A 44 -21.39 -12.55 11.95
C MET A 44 -20.04 -12.75 12.65
N VAL A 45 -18.94 -12.82 11.89
CA VAL A 45 -17.59 -12.97 12.46
C VAL A 45 -17.25 -11.78 13.37
N ARG A 46 -17.60 -10.55 12.95
CA ARG A 46 -17.40 -9.35 13.79
C ARG A 46 -18.19 -9.40 15.09
N ALA A 47 -19.42 -9.90 15.06
CA ALA A 47 -20.26 -10.03 16.25
C ALA A 47 -19.69 -11.06 17.23
N TRP A 48 -19.28 -12.24 16.74
CA TRP A 48 -18.67 -13.28 17.57
C TRP A 48 -17.33 -12.84 18.18
N MET A 49 -16.49 -12.17 17.39
CA MET A 49 -15.24 -11.59 17.88
C MET A 49 -15.49 -10.54 18.97
N GLU A 50 -16.48 -9.66 18.81
CA GLU A 50 -16.81 -8.61 19.79
C GLU A 50 -17.38 -9.20 21.09
N GLU A 51 -18.20 -10.24 20.99
CA GLU A 51 -18.78 -10.96 22.14
C GLU A 51 -17.69 -11.62 22.98
N MET A 52 -16.73 -12.29 22.34
CA MET A 52 -15.62 -12.97 23.02
C MET A 52 -14.54 -11.99 23.49
N PHE A 53 -14.25 -10.97 22.68
CA PHE A 53 -13.19 -9.99 22.91
C PHE A 53 -13.70 -8.58 22.57
N PRO A 54 -14.18 -7.83 23.58
CA PRO A 54 -14.63 -6.45 23.39
C PRO A 54 -13.54 -5.57 22.75
N HIS A 55 -13.95 -4.70 21.85
CA HIS A 55 -13.11 -3.80 21.04
C HIS A 55 -12.15 -4.51 20.07
N SER A 56 -12.35 -5.80 19.79
CA SER A 56 -11.52 -6.52 18.83
C SER A 56 -11.78 -6.10 17.38
N ASN A 57 -12.95 -5.55 17.07
CA ASN A 57 -13.29 -5.11 15.71
C ASN A 57 -12.39 -4.01 15.16
N ASP A 58 -11.87 -3.12 16.01
CA ASP A 58 -10.90 -2.07 15.63
C ASP A 58 -9.59 -2.67 15.09
N ARG A 59 -9.33 -3.93 15.44
CA ARG A 59 -8.14 -4.69 15.03
C ARG A 59 -8.36 -5.51 13.77
N ILE A 60 -9.57 -5.54 13.22
CA ILE A 60 -9.94 -6.36 12.06
C ILE A 60 -10.32 -5.50 10.86
N LEU A 61 -9.62 -5.71 9.74
CA LEU A 61 -9.97 -5.15 8.45
C LEU A 61 -10.63 -6.20 7.56
N GLY A 62 -11.87 -5.96 7.15
CA GLY A 62 -12.63 -6.80 6.22
C GLY A 62 -12.71 -6.17 4.84
N TYR A 63 -12.61 -7.00 3.79
CA TYR A 63 -12.84 -6.59 2.41
C TYR A 63 -13.18 -7.80 1.53
N LEU A 64 -13.80 -7.52 0.40
CA LEU A 64 -14.19 -8.47 -0.63
C LEU A 64 -13.19 -8.43 -1.79
N ILE A 65 -12.45 -9.51 -1.96
CA ILE A 65 -11.62 -9.73 -3.16
C ILE A 65 -12.58 -9.91 -4.35
N GLY A 66 -12.30 -9.17 -5.43
CA GLY A 66 -13.16 -9.07 -6.61
C GLY A 66 -14.08 -7.86 -6.62
N VAL A 67 -14.20 -7.13 -5.50
CA VAL A 67 -15.03 -5.93 -5.39
C VAL A 67 -14.20 -4.74 -4.89
N ASN A 68 -13.54 -4.91 -3.75
CA ASN A 68 -13.23 -3.77 -2.88
C ASN A 68 -11.89 -3.91 -2.12
N SER A 69 -11.08 -4.93 -2.44
CA SER A 69 -9.84 -5.29 -1.72
C SER A 69 -8.66 -4.30 -1.80
N LEU A 70 -8.70 -3.32 -2.71
CA LEU A 70 -7.62 -2.34 -2.93
C LEU A 70 -8.05 -0.89 -2.68
N LEU A 71 -9.21 -0.67 -2.04
CA LEU A 71 -10.08 0.46 -2.33
C LEU A 71 -9.46 1.87 -2.38
N ILE A 72 -9.41 2.38 -3.61
CA ILE A 72 -9.61 3.78 -4.03
C ILE A 72 -10.54 3.64 -5.25
N ALA A 73 -11.86 3.75 -5.05
CA ALA A 73 -12.83 3.59 -6.14
C ALA A 73 -13.03 4.93 -6.88
N PRO A 74 -13.03 4.96 -8.22
CA PRO A 74 -13.53 6.12 -8.97
C PRO A 74 -15.00 6.36 -8.59
N ASN A 75 -15.40 7.62 -8.42
CA ASN A 75 -16.73 8.01 -7.92
C ASN A 75 -17.93 7.33 -8.61
N GLU A 76 -17.79 6.87 -9.85
CA GLU A 76 -18.86 6.22 -10.61
C GLU A 76 -18.88 4.69 -10.50
N LEU A 77 -17.74 4.06 -10.18
CA LEU A 77 -17.61 2.60 -10.19
C LEU A 77 -18.20 1.94 -8.93
N SER A 78 -18.38 2.70 -7.85
CA SER A 78 -18.81 2.19 -6.55
C SER A 78 -20.30 1.82 -6.47
N LYS A 79 -21.13 2.18 -7.46
CA LYS A 79 -22.60 2.02 -7.39
C LYS A 79 -23.18 0.87 -8.21
N SER A 80 -22.38 0.17 -9.02
CA SER A 80 -22.90 -0.81 -10.01
C SER A 80 -22.19 -2.16 -10.00
N THR A 81 -21.43 -2.51 -8.96
CA THR A 81 -20.66 -3.75 -8.98
C THR A 81 -21.57 -4.99 -8.92
N GLN A 82 -21.78 -5.61 -10.08
CA GLN A 82 -22.33 -6.95 -10.19
C GLN A 82 -21.15 -7.94 -10.24
N ALA A 83 -20.99 -8.74 -9.19
CA ALA A 83 -20.00 -9.80 -9.14
C ALA A 83 -20.70 -11.16 -9.27
N LEU A 84 -20.12 -12.06 -10.05
CA LEU A 84 -20.58 -13.45 -10.15
C LEU A 84 -20.08 -14.30 -8.98
N GLU A 85 -18.97 -13.88 -8.38
CA GLU A 85 -18.38 -14.47 -7.19
C GLU A 85 -17.55 -13.42 -6.45
N VAL A 86 -17.41 -13.61 -5.15
CA VAL A 86 -16.57 -12.79 -4.28
C VAL A 86 -15.90 -13.67 -3.24
N ARG A 87 -14.77 -13.19 -2.72
CA ARG A 87 -14.12 -13.80 -1.57
C ARG A 87 -14.00 -12.79 -0.45
N LEU A 88 -14.74 -13.02 0.64
CA LEU A 88 -14.54 -12.29 1.87
C LEU A 88 -13.14 -12.62 2.39
N ARG A 89 -12.39 -11.59 2.76
CA ARG A 89 -11.13 -11.69 3.48
C ARG A 89 -11.18 -10.74 4.67
N MET A 90 -10.87 -11.25 5.85
CA MET A 90 -10.69 -10.43 7.05
C MET A 90 -9.30 -10.69 7.61
N ASP A 91 -8.53 -9.62 7.80
CA ASP A 91 -7.20 -9.63 8.39
C ASP A 91 -7.25 -8.91 9.74
N GLY A 92 -6.81 -9.58 10.79
CA GLY A 92 -6.68 -9.04 12.14
C GLY A 92 -5.23 -8.90 12.58
N LEU A 93 -4.91 -7.83 13.30
CA LEU A 93 -3.63 -7.66 14.01
C LEU A 93 -3.90 -7.50 15.51
N PHE A 94 -3.64 -8.57 16.26
CA PHE A 94 -4.04 -8.74 17.65
C PHE A 94 -2.84 -8.67 18.59
N ASP A 95 -3.10 -8.39 19.87
CA ASP A 95 -2.03 -8.38 20.89
C ASP A 95 -1.68 -9.81 21.35
N SER A 96 -2.66 -10.72 21.34
CA SER A 96 -2.49 -12.11 21.79
C SER A 96 -2.76 -13.13 20.68
N GLU A 97 -2.11 -14.30 20.80
CA GLU A 97 -2.34 -15.44 19.93
C GLU A 97 -3.78 -15.97 20.03
N GLU A 98 -4.36 -15.87 21.23
CA GLU A 98 -5.72 -16.34 21.51
C GLU A 98 -6.78 -15.60 20.69
N GLN A 99 -6.68 -14.27 20.60
CA GLN A 99 -7.55 -13.46 19.75
C GLN A 99 -7.38 -13.82 18.26
N ALA A 100 -6.14 -14.04 17.83
CA ALA A 100 -5.82 -14.43 16.47
C ALA A 100 -6.39 -15.81 16.11
N MET A 101 -6.30 -16.77 17.04
CA MET A 101 -6.93 -18.09 16.89
C MET A 101 -8.45 -18.02 16.90
N GLN A 102 -9.05 -17.12 17.70
CA GLN A 102 -10.50 -16.96 17.73
C GLN A 102 -11.04 -16.51 16.37
N LEU A 103 -10.38 -15.53 15.72
CA LEU A 103 -10.78 -15.09 14.37
C LEU A 103 -10.79 -16.27 13.38
N MET A 104 -9.80 -17.17 13.46
CA MET A 104 -9.76 -18.35 12.59
C MET A 104 -10.92 -19.30 12.87
N ARG A 105 -11.23 -19.57 14.15
CA ARG A 105 -12.36 -20.42 14.55
C ARG A 105 -13.70 -19.85 14.11
N ASP A 106 -13.87 -18.54 14.24
CA ASP A 106 -15.10 -17.85 13.82
C ASP A 106 -15.31 -17.96 12.31
N PHE A 107 -14.22 -17.92 11.52
CA PHE A 107 -14.32 -18.23 10.10
C PHE A 107 -14.74 -19.68 9.86
N GLU A 108 -14.10 -20.67 10.49
CA GLU A 108 -14.50 -22.09 10.35
C GLU A 108 -15.97 -22.33 10.70
N ALA A 109 -16.48 -21.63 11.73
CA ALA A 109 -17.87 -21.70 12.15
C ALA A 109 -18.87 -21.22 11.09
N LEU A 110 -18.44 -20.44 10.09
CA LEU A 110 -19.28 -20.02 8.97
C LEU A 110 -19.78 -21.20 8.12
N TYR A 111 -19.10 -22.35 8.11
CA TYR A 111 -19.59 -23.51 7.37
C TYR A 111 -20.94 -24.01 7.87
N THR A 112 -21.21 -23.91 9.17
CA THR A 112 -22.42 -24.44 9.80
C THR A 112 -23.37 -23.35 10.27
N ASN A 113 -22.84 -22.17 10.58
CA ASN A 113 -23.61 -21.06 11.14
C ASN A 113 -23.69 -19.84 10.20
N GLY A 114 -22.91 -19.83 9.12
CA GLY A 114 -22.84 -18.69 8.20
C GLY A 114 -23.90 -18.70 7.10
N PRO A 115 -23.90 -17.66 6.24
CA PRO A 115 -24.78 -17.58 5.08
C PRO A 115 -24.62 -18.78 4.12
N ALA A 116 -25.72 -19.17 3.48
CA ALA A 116 -25.76 -20.34 2.61
C ALA A 116 -24.79 -20.24 1.42
N GLY A 117 -24.19 -21.37 1.06
CA GLY A 117 -23.30 -21.48 -0.11
C GLY A 117 -21.93 -20.82 0.07
N GLY A 118 -21.49 -20.62 1.31
CA GLY A 118 -20.10 -20.26 1.63
C GLY A 118 -19.18 -21.48 1.50
N GLY A 119 -18.01 -21.30 0.90
CA GLY A 119 -17.07 -22.40 0.67
C GLY A 119 -15.62 -21.98 0.51
N GLY A 120 -14.71 -22.94 0.61
CA GLY A 120 -13.28 -22.73 0.36
C GLY A 120 -12.60 -21.87 1.43
N ILE A 121 -12.86 -22.19 2.70
CA ILE A 121 -12.21 -21.49 3.82
C ILE A 121 -10.69 -21.63 3.73
N SER A 122 -9.99 -20.51 3.85
CA SER A 122 -8.53 -20.45 3.98
C SER A 122 -8.19 -19.59 5.18
N LEU A 123 -7.31 -20.09 6.03
CA LEU A 123 -6.96 -19.47 7.30
C LEU A 123 -5.44 -19.34 7.40
N GLY A 124 -5.01 -18.43 8.24
CA GLY A 124 -3.65 -18.48 8.75
C GLY A 124 -3.45 -17.56 9.94
N CYS A 125 -2.45 -17.90 10.73
CA CYS A 125 -2.01 -17.13 11.88
C CYS A 125 -0.48 -17.13 11.88
N LYS A 126 0.11 -15.99 12.25
CA LYS A 126 1.55 -15.86 12.45
C LYS A 126 1.85 -14.77 13.47
N LYS A 127 2.94 -14.96 14.22
CA LYS A 127 3.53 -13.88 15.00
C LYS A 127 4.09 -12.83 14.04
N GLU A 128 3.72 -11.57 14.23
CA GLU A 128 4.14 -10.47 13.36
C GLU A 128 5.30 -9.69 14.02
N THR A 129 6.26 -9.25 13.20
CA THR A 129 7.40 -8.45 13.67
C THR A 129 7.50 -7.17 12.85
N THR A 130 7.70 -6.05 13.53
CA THR A 130 7.97 -4.75 12.93
C THR A 130 9.45 -4.46 12.89
N LEU A 131 9.85 -3.54 12.01
CA LEU A 131 11.22 -3.02 11.98
C LEU A 131 11.25 -1.65 12.64
N LYS A 132 11.81 -1.59 13.85
CA LYS A 132 12.11 -0.32 14.53
C LYS A 132 13.35 0.32 13.92
N LYS A 133 13.21 1.57 13.49
CA LYS A 133 14.32 2.38 12.99
C LYS A 133 15.08 2.97 14.16
N ILE A 134 16.39 2.72 14.23
CA ILE A 134 17.29 3.39 15.17
C ILE A 134 18.49 3.96 14.40
N LEU A 135 19.04 5.06 14.90
CA LEU A 135 20.29 5.61 14.39
C LEU A 135 21.43 5.15 15.29
N VAL A 136 22.52 4.67 14.68
CA VAL A 136 23.71 4.18 15.38
C VAL A 136 24.90 5.03 14.96
N PRO A 137 25.77 5.47 15.89
CA PRO A 137 26.99 6.21 15.55
C PRO A 137 27.86 5.40 14.57
N ARG A 138 28.37 6.06 13.53
CA ARG A 138 29.14 5.38 12.48
C ARG A 138 30.45 4.80 13.03
N GLU A 139 31.09 5.52 13.93
CA GLU A 139 32.32 5.14 14.63
C GLU A 139 32.15 3.88 15.51
N GLU A 140 30.92 3.51 15.84
CA GLU A 140 30.59 2.30 16.62
C GLU A 140 30.10 1.14 15.72
N THR A 141 29.99 1.35 14.41
CA THR A 141 29.56 0.31 13.47
C THR A 141 30.74 -0.36 12.80
N PHE A 142 30.83 -1.68 12.93
CA PHE A 142 31.83 -2.50 12.26
C PHE A 142 31.15 -3.43 11.24
N TRP A 143 31.75 -3.60 10.07
CA TRP A 143 31.26 -4.57 9.08
C TRP A 143 32.18 -5.79 8.98
N LYS A 144 31.56 -6.95 8.74
CA LYS A 144 32.23 -8.21 8.49
C LYS A 144 31.53 -8.89 7.32
N ALA A 145 32.27 -9.25 6.28
CA ALA A 145 31.76 -10.05 5.17
C ALA A 145 32.52 -11.37 5.13
N SER A 146 31.86 -12.45 4.72
CA SER A 146 32.54 -13.74 4.54
C SER A 146 32.13 -14.40 3.24
N SER A 147 33.09 -14.89 2.47
CA SER A 147 32.87 -15.73 1.29
C SER A 147 33.32 -17.16 1.57
N ARG A 148 32.67 -18.13 0.93
CA ARG A 148 33.07 -19.54 1.00
C ARG A 148 33.61 -19.97 -0.37
N GLU A 149 34.89 -20.30 -0.45
CA GLU A 149 35.54 -20.83 -1.65
C GLU A 149 36.22 -22.16 -1.30
N GLY A 150 35.90 -23.23 -2.03
CA GLY A 150 36.57 -24.53 -1.88
C GLY A 150 36.52 -25.15 -0.47
N GLY A 151 35.51 -24.81 0.36
CA GLY A 151 35.42 -25.27 1.75
C GLY A 151 36.10 -24.37 2.79
N HIS A 152 36.85 -23.34 2.37
CA HIS A 152 37.43 -22.33 3.25
C HIS A 152 36.51 -21.11 3.41
N ILE A 153 36.43 -20.56 4.62
CA ILE A 153 35.70 -19.31 4.90
C ILE A 153 36.72 -18.16 4.91
N ILE A 154 36.66 -17.29 3.90
CA ILE A 154 37.44 -16.05 3.84
C ILE A 154 36.63 -14.96 4.53
N THR A 155 37.22 -14.26 5.49
CA THR A 155 36.55 -13.21 6.28
C THR A 155 37.19 -11.85 6.04
N TYR A 156 36.40 -10.89 5.60
CA TYR A 156 36.75 -9.48 5.41
C TYR A 156 36.21 -8.65 6.57
N HIS A 157 37.01 -7.73 7.11
CA HIS A 157 36.63 -6.83 8.20
C HIS A 157 37.42 -5.52 8.13
N GLU A 158 36.91 -4.48 8.79
CA GLU A 158 37.33 -3.07 8.66
C GLU A 158 38.82 -2.78 8.96
N ASN A 159 39.49 -3.62 9.77
CA ASN A 159 40.91 -3.47 10.14
C ASN A 159 41.88 -4.37 9.34
N ALA A 160 41.39 -5.15 8.37
CA ALA A 160 42.29 -5.82 7.44
C ALA A 160 42.77 -4.79 6.43
N LEU A 161 44.05 -4.42 6.49
CA LEU A 161 44.74 -3.64 5.46
C LEU A 161 44.26 -4.12 4.10
N ILE A 162 43.58 -3.24 3.37
CA ILE A 162 43.20 -3.48 1.98
C ILE A 162 44.50 -3.69 1.23
N SER A 163 44.87 -4.96 0.99
CA SER A 163 45.82 -5.31 -0.06
C SER A 163 45.39 -4.57 -1.32
N PRO A 164 46.32 -3.92 -2.04
CA PRO A 164 45.97 -2.94 -3.04
C PRO A 164 45.00 -3.56 -4.03
N VAL A 165 43.85 -2.89 -4.15
CA VAL A 165 42.83 -3.09 -5.18
C VAL A 165 43.51 -3.59 -6.44
N LEU A 166 43.15 -4.81 -6.86
CA LEU A 166 43.46 -5.32 -8.19
C LEU A 166 43.18 -4.20 -9.18
N LYS A 167 44.24 -3.66 -9.79
CA LYS A 167 44.13 -2.60 -10.79
C LYS A 167 43.10 -3.07 -11.81
N PRO A 168 42.09 -2.26 -12.16
CA PRO A 168 41.15 -2.63 -13.20
C PRO A 168 41.96 -2.98 -14.44
N SER A 169 41.84 -4.23 -14.88
CA SER A 169 42.38 -4.69 -16.15
C SER A 169 41.94 -3.72 -17.23
N SER A 170 42.91 -3.31 -18.04
CA SER A 170 42.80 -2.32 -19.10
C SER A 170 41.57 -2.52 -19.97
N LYS A 171 40.77 -1.45 -20.06
CA LYS A 171 39.94 -1.03 -21.19
C LYS A 171 39.64 -2.12 -22.24
N MET A 172 38.44 -2.68 -22.19
CA MET A 172 37.72 -2.92 -23.43
C MET A 172 36.75 -1.75 -23.63
N PRO A 173 36.77 -1.06 -24.79
CA PRO A 173 35.74 -0.10 -25.10
C PRO A 173 34.43 -0.88 -25.19
N ILE A 174 33.53 -0.69 -24.22
CA ILE A 174 32.14 -1.05 -24.40
C ILE A 174 31.63 -0.07 -25.45
N SER A 175 31.65 -0.50 -26.72
CA SER A 175 30.85 0.12 -27.75
C SER A 175 29.40 -0.04 -27.33
N VAL A 176 28.81 1.05 -26.83
CA VAL A 176 27.36 1.13 -26.70
C VAL A 176 26.80 0.82 -28.09
N PRO A 177 25.95 -0.21 -28.25
CA PRO A 177 25.33 -0.46 -29.55
C PRO A 177 24.51 0.77 -29.93
N GLN A 178 24.99 1.55 -30.89
CA GLN A 178 24.25 2.67 -31.51
C GLN A 178 23.15 2.15 -32.46
N ASN A 179 22.45 1.08 -32.07
CA ASN A 179 21.34 0.53 -32.84
C ASN A 179 20.19 0.13 -31.91
N ILE A 180 19.73 1.10 -31.12
CA ILE A 180 18.32 1.14 -30.77
C ILE A 180 17.64 1.78 -31.96
N SER A 181 17.08 0.92 -32.82
CA SER A 181 16.11 1.30 -33.84
C SER A 181 15.11 2.27 -33.22
N THR A 182 15.22 3.53 -33.62
CA THR A 182 14.30 4.60 -33.23
C THR A 182 12.93 4.26 -33.81
N LYS A 183 12.14 3.46 -33.08
CA LYS A 183 10.68 3.55 -33.20
C LYS A 183 10.37 5.02 -32.94
N LYS A 184 9.94 5.73 -33.97
CA LYS A 184 9.55 7.15 -33.95
C LYS A 184 8.91 7.49 -32.61
N SER A 185 9.64 8.17 -31.74
CA SER A 185 9.06 8.73 -30.52
C SER A 185 8.04 9.75 -30.99
N LYS A 186 6.75 9.45 -30.87
CA LYS A 186 5.71 10.48 -30.98
C LYS A 186 6.13 11.57 -30.00
N THR A 187 6.27 12.80 -30.49
CA THR A 187 6.47 13.96 -29.62
C THR A 187 5.33 13.95 -28.59
N PRO A 188 5.64 14.05 -27.28
CA PRO A 188 4.60 14.03 -26.26
C PRO A 188 3.68 15.23 -26.46
N VAL A 189 2.42 14.94 -26.81
CA VAL A 189 1.37 15.94 -27.04
C VAL A 189 0.75 16.30 -25.69
N SER A 190 0.55 17.59 -25.44
CA SER A 190 -0.14 18.08 -24.24
C SER A 190 -1.60 17.64 -24.23
N ALA A 191 -2.11 17.28 -23.06
CA ALA A 191 -3.49 16.83 -22.90
C ALA A 191 -4.50 17.96 -23.17
N VAL A 192 -5.67 17.62 -23.71
CA VAL A 192 -6.73 18.62 -24.00
C VAL A 192 -7.26 19.25 -22.71
N GLY A 193 -7.34 20.58 -22.67
CA GLY A 193 -7.89 21.33 -21.53
C GLY A 193 -9.40 21.51 -21.57
N GLY A 194 -9.99 21.80 -20.41
CA GLY A 194 -11.41 22.15 -20.29
C GLY A 194 -12.38 20.96 -20.27
N ILE A 195 -11.91 19.74 -20.50
CA ILE A 195 -12.70 18.50 -20.42
C ILE A 195 -12.25 17.61 -19.26
N HIS A 196 -13.14 16.73 -18.82
CA HIS A 196 -12.82 15.69 -17.85
C HIS A 196 -12.09 14.56 -18.56
N ILE A 197 -10.85 14.28 -18.14
CA ILE A 197 -9.98 13.26 -18.72
C ILE A 197 -9.44 12.32 -17.63
N PRO A 198 -9.33 11.02 -17.90
CA PRO A 198 -8.67 10.10 -17.00
C PRO A 198 -7.20 10.48 -16.80
N LEU A 199 -6.72 10.45 -15.56
CA LEU A 199 -5.36 10.87 -15.24
C LEU A 199 -4.29 9.97 -15.91
N HIS A 200 -4.62 8.71 -16.22
CA HIS A 200 -3.73 7.81 -16.98
C HIS A 200 -3.44 8.30 -18.41
N GLU A 201 -4.32 9.11 -19.01
CA GLU A 201 -4.09 9.74 -20.31
C GLU A 201 -3.16 10.96 -20.24
N VAL A 202 -2.91 11.47 -19.02
CA VAL A 202 -2.12 12.69 -18.78
C VAL A 202 -0.77 12.36 -18.16
N ALA A 203 -0.70 11.36 -17.30
CA ALA A 203 0.47 11.08 -16.49
C ALA A 203 0.68 9.57 -16.23
N HIS A 204 1.95 9.21 -16.03
CA HIS A 204 2.35 7.99 -15.35
C HIS A 204 2.25 8.17 -13.84
N CYS A 205 1.97 7.08 -13.12
CA CYS A 205 2.07 7.05 -11.66
C CYS A 205 2.93 5.88 -11.19
N ARG A 206 3.61 6.11 -10.07
CA ARG A 206 4.24 5.07 -9.27
C ARG A 206 3.92 5.32 -7.82
N ALA A 207 3.58 4.28 -7.08
CA ALA A 207 3.27 4.34 -5.66
C ALA A 207 4.10 3.29 -4.90
N GLY A 208 4.39 3.59 -3.65
CA GLY A 208 5.07 2.66 -2.76
C GLY A 208 5.15 3.15 -1.34
N ASP A 209 5.38 2.22 -0.43
CA ASP A 209 5.43 2.48 0.99
C ASP A 209 6.72 3.19 1.43
N LYS A 210 6.59 3.99 2.49
CA LYS A 210 7.72 4.46 3.28
C LYS A 210 7.42 4.30 4.77
N GLY A 211 7.40 3.05 5.23
CA GLY A 211 6.87 2.75 6.57
C GLY A 211 5.36 2.77 6.53
N ASN A 212 4.71 3.56 7.38
CA ASN A 212 3.26 3.70 7.39
C ASN A 212 2.73 4.71 6.35
N ASP A 213 3.63 5.47 5.72
CA ASP A 213 3.27 6.48 4.73
C ASP A 213 3.17 5.87 3.34
N ILE A 214 2.25 6.37 2.52
CA ILE A 214 2.24 6.12 1.08
C ILE A 214 2.93 7.30 0.38
N ASN A 215 3.86 6.98 -0.51
CA ASN A 215 4.48 7.95 -1.40
C ASN A 215 4.13 7.60 -2.84
N PHE A 216 3.55 8.54 -3.57
CA PHE A 216 3.26 8.35 -4.99
C PHE A 216 3.68 9.56 -5.82
N SER A 217 4.15 9.28 -7.04
CA SER A 217 4.57 10.30 -7.99
C SER A 217 3.61 10.35 -9.17
N LEU A 218 3.32 11.55 -9.67
CA LEU A 218 2.65 11.79 -10.95
C LEU A 218 3.64 12.44 -11.91
N ILE A 219 3.91 11.77 -13.03
CA ILE A 219 4.84 12.22 -14.06
C ILE A 219 4.04 12.43 -15.34
N PRO A 220 3.78 13.67 -15.77
CA PRO A 220 3.01 13.92 -16.98
C PRO A 220 3.72 13.34 -18.21
N HIS A 221 2.94 12.84 -19.18
CA HIS A 221 3.45 12.40 -20.47
C HIS A 221 4.09 13.56 -21.23
N CYS A 222 3.56 14.77 -21.07
CA CYS A 222 4.07 16.03 -21.61
C CYS A 222 4.48 16.98 -20.49
N SER A 223 5.74 17.42 -20.45
CA SER A 223 6.27 18.29 -19.38
C SER A 223 5.55 19.64 -19.26
N MET A 224 4.89 20.12 -20.32
CA MET A 224 4.09 21.35 -20.31
C MET A 224 2.85 21.24 -19.41
N ASP A 225 2.37 20.03 -19.14
CA ASP A 225 1.16 19.80 -18.32
C ASP A 225 1.44 19.84 -16.82
N LEU A 226 2.71 19.96 -16.38
CA LEU A 226 3.06 19.98 -14.96
C LEU A 226 2.34 21.09 -14.19
N LEU A 227 2.30 22.31 -14.74
CA LEU A 227 1.64 23.45 -14.08
C LEU A 227 0.12 23.26 -14.02
N ARG A 228 -0.45 22.66 -15.07
CA ARG A 228 -1.89 22.33 -15.13
C ARG A 228 -2.23 21.26 -14.11
N LEU A 229 -1.43 20.20 -14.01
CA LEU A 229 -1.56 19.18 -12.98
C LEU A 229 -1.42 19.76 -11.57
N GLN A 230 -0.44 20.63 -11.34
CA GLN A 230 -0.23 21.27 -10.03
C GLN A 230 -1.46 22.06 -9.56
N SER A 231 -2.18 22.70 -10.49
CA SER A 231 -3.41 23.44 -10.16
C SER A 231 -4.58 22.54 -9.77
N VAL A 232 -4.59 21.28 -10.22
CA VAL A 232 -5.70 20.33 -10.02
C VAL A 232 -5.42 19.35 -8.88
N ILE A 233 -4.19 18.84 -8.80
CA ILE A 233 -3.73 17.88 -7.78
C ILE A 233 -3.39 18.64 -6.50
N THR A 234 -4.43 19.17 -5.85
CA THR A 234 -4.32 19.86 -4.56
C THR A 234 -4.35 18.87 -3.40
N LYS A 235 -3.98 19.33 -2.19
CA LYS A 235 -4.10 18.50 -0.98
C LYS A 235 -5.52 17.97 -0.80
N ASP A 236 -6.54 18.79 -1.05
CA ASP A 236 -7.94 18.39 -0.93
C ASP A 236 -8.33 17.34 -1.98
N TRP A 237 -7.81 17.47 -3.20
CA TRP A 237 -8.00 16.44 -4.22
C TRP A 237 -7.41 15.11 -3.74
N VAL A 238 -6.17 15.11 -3.24
CA VAL A 238 -5.52 13.91 -2.72
C VAL A 238 -6.34 13.31 -1.58
N LYS A 239 -6.68 14.12 -0.56
CA LYS A 239 -7.50 13.69 0.58
C LYS A 239 -8.80 13.03 0.14
N ARG A 240 -9.51 13.58 -0.86
CA ARG A 240 -10.74 12.97 -1.39
C ARG A 240 -10.48 11.62 -2.05
N VAL A 241 -9.44 11.51 -2.88
CA VAL A 241 -9.10 10.27 -3.60
C VAL A 241 -8.71 9.16 -2.64
N ILE A 242 -7.88 9.46 -1.64
CA ILE A 242 -7.39 8.46 -0.69
C ILE A 242 -8.30 8.24 0.51
N ARG A 243 -9.34 9.06 0.69
CA ARG A 243 -10.34 8.93 1.76
C ARG A 243 -10.82 7.48 1.98
N PRO A 244 -11.14 6.69 0.93
CA PRO A 244 -11.63 5.33 1.11
C PRO A 244 -10.64 4.39 1.78
N LEU A 245 -9.34 4.71 1.80
CA LEU A 245 -8.37 3.95 2.57
C LEU A 245 -8.65 4.04 4.07
N PHE A 246 -9.08 5.19 4.57
CA PHE A 246 -9.26 5.42 6.02
C PHE A 246 -10.64 5.00 6.53
N HIS A 247 -11.56 4.68 5.63
CA HIS A 247 -12.85 4.11 6.00
C HIS A 247 -12.66 2.62 6.31
N HIS A 248 -12.38 2.33 7.58
CA HIS A 248 -12.40 0.97 8.13
C HIS A 248 -13.78 0.55 8.62
N LEU A 249 -14.79 1.39 8.40
CA LEU A 249 -16.14 1.13 8.85
C LEU A 249 -16.86 0.29 7.79
N PRO A 250 -17.62 -0.73 8.21
CA PRO A 250 -18.48 -1.45 7.30
C PRO A 250 -19.33 -0.43 6.54
N THR A 251 -19.46 -0.63 5.24
CA THR A 251 -20.56 -0.08 4.45
C THR A 251 -21.84 -0.66 5.05
N VAL A 252 -22.26 -0.14 6.19
CA VAL A 252 -23.56 -0.48 6.78
C VAL A 252 -24.56 0.02 5.77
N TYR A 253 -25.14 -0.95 5.08
CA TYR A 253 -26.45 -0.89 4.49
C TYR A 253 -27.33 0.09 5.27
N GLN A 254 -27.57 1.27 4.70
CA GLN A 254 -28.81 1.97 4.95
C GLN A 254 -29.92 1.07 4.41
N CYS A 255 -30.36 0.14 5.24
CA CYS A 255 -31.65 -0.48 5.08
C CYS A 255 -32.64 0.61 5.48
N ASP A 256 -33.30 1.21 4.50
CA ASP A 256 -34.45 2.08 4.71
C ASP A 256 -35.50 1.31 5.52
N GLN A 257 -35.51 1.45 6.85
CA GLN A 257 -36.72 1.50 7.70
C GLN A 257 -36.41 2.23 9.02
N ILE A 258 -36.92 3.47 9.11
CA ILE A 258 -37.38 4.19 10.31
C ILE A 258 -36.35 4.36 11.46
N GLY A 259 -35.79 5.57 11.54
CA GLY A 259 -35.46 6.23 12.81
C GLY A 259 -33.98 6.24 13.21
N SER A 260 -33.40 7.44 13.19
CA SER A 260 -32.07 7.83 13.67
C SER A 260 -30.88 7.55 12.74
N GLU A 261 -30.71 8.47 11.78
CA GLU A 261 -29.43 8.74 11.14
C GLU A 261 -28.38 9.15 12.19
N LYS A 262 -27.62 8.19 12.73
CA LYS A 262 -26.30 8.52 13.27
C LYS A 262 -25.36 8.73 12.08
N ARG A 263 -25.26 9.99 11.66
CA ARG A 263 -24.17 10.51 10.83
C ARG A 263 -22.85 10.12 11.52
N VAL A 264 -22.17 9.11 11.00
CA VAL A 264 -20.79 8.79 11.41
C VAL A 264 -19.86 9.76 10.67
N ASP A 265 -19.65 10.87 11.35
CA ASP A 265 -18.51 11.79 11.39
C ASP A 265 -17.82 12.25 10.09
N VAL A 266 -18.12 13.51 9.80
CA VAL A 266 -17.45 14.43 8.87
C VAL A 266 -15.99 14.77 9.32
N GLU A 267 -15.49 14.19 10.43
CA GLU A 267 -14.18 14.50 11.04
C GLU A 267 -12.95 13.83 10.38
N THR A 268 -13.09 12.99 9.35
CA THR A 268 -11.98 12.13 8.89
C THR A 268 -10.96 12.76 7.93
N LEU A 269 -11.30 13.83 7.19
CA LEU A 269 -10.39 14.41 6.19
C LEU A 269 -9.30 15.31 6.80
N ASP A 270 -9.56 15.93 7.94
CA ASP A 270 -8.62 16.88 8.56
C ASP A 270 -7.39 16.19 9.16
N ASN A 271 -7.57 14.96 9.64
CA ASN A 271 -6.49 14.14 10.19
C ASN A 271 -5.53 13.58 9.11
N ILE A 272 -5.90 13.65 7.83
CA ILE A 272 -5.07 13.16 6.74
C ILE A 272 -3.99 14.20 6.42
N HIS A 273 -2.73 13.88 6.72
CA HIS A 273 -1.61 14.75 6.43
C HIS A 273 -1.04 14.49 5.02
N VAL A 274 -1.14 15.51 4.14
CA VAL A 274 -0.68 15.46 2.75
C VAL A 274 0.39 16.50 2.49
N GLU A 275 1.50 16.07 1.89
CA GLU A 275 2.58 16.90 1.39
C GLU A 275 2.73 16.70 -0.12
N ILE A 276 2.91 17.78 -0.86
CA ILE A 276 3.07 17.76 -2.33
C ILE A 276 4.35 18.50 -2.68
N TYR A 277 5.25 17.82 -3.37
CA TYR A 277 6.55 18.32 -3.78
C TYR A 277 6.65 18.36 -5.30
N VAL A 278 7.06 19.50 -5.84
CA VAL A 278 7.39 19.60 -7.27
C VAL A 278 8.83 19.17 -7.48
N VAL A 279 9.03 18.13 -8.28
CA VAL A 279 10.36 17.62 -8.65
C VAL A 279 10.70 18.16 -10.03
N GLN A 280 11.21 19.40 -10.06
CA GLN A 280 11.44 20.16 -11.30
C GLN A 280 12.32 19.42 -12.31
N GLY A 281 13.37 18.73 -11.87
CA GLY A 281 14.33 18.05 -12.75
C GLY A 281 13.76 16.91 -13.60
N ILE A 282 12.61 16.34 -13.20
CA ILE A 282 11.89 15.31 -13.96
C ILE A 282 10.45 15.70 -14.28
N HIS A 283 10.12 16.98 -14.11
CA HIS A 283 8.78 17.54 -14.30
C HIS A 283 7.66 16.76 -13.61
N ALA A 284 7.85 16.35 -12.34
CA ALA A 284 6.90 15.49 -11.64
C ALA A 284 6.33 16.15 -10.37
N LEU A 285 5.19 15.61 -9.90
CA LEU A 285 4.69 15.83 -8.55
C LEU A 285 5.02 14.57 -7.72
N ASN A 286 5.59 14.75 -6.53
CA ASN A 286 5.75 13.70 -5.53
C ASN A 286 4.84 14.01 -4.34
N ILE A 287 3.90 13.11 -4.05
CA ILE A 287 2.88 13.26 -3.04
C ILE A 287 3.14 12.25 -1.93
N VAL A 288 3.23 12.74 -0.69
CA VAL A 288 3.35 11.90 0.50
C VAL A 288 2.07 12.06 1.32
N VAL A 289 1.42 10.93 1.61
CA VAL A 289 0.33 10.88 2.58
C VAL A 289 0.81 10.10 3.80
N ARG A 290 0.75 10.73 4.97
CA ARG A 290 1.18 10.11 6.22
C ARG A 290 0.16 9.10 6.72
N ASP A 291 0.66 8.04 7.36
CA ASP A 291 -0.13 7.04 8.08
C ASP A 291 -1.28 6.39 7.28
N ALA A 292 -1.09 6.21 5.98
CA ALA A 292 -2.13 5.70 5.07
C ALA A 292 -2.14 4.17 4.93
N LEU A 293 -1.08 3.47 5.36
CA LEU A 293 -0.85 2.07 5.03
C LEU A 293 -1.14 1.09 6.17
N ASP A 294 -1.90 1.51 7.18
CA ASP A 294 -2.38 0.63 8.25
C ASP A 294 -1.24 -0.10 9.01
N GLY A 295 -0.19 0.63 9.36
CA GLY A 295 1.03 0.10 9.98
C GLY A 295 2.15 -0.27 9.00
N GLY A 296 1.95 -0.04 7.69
CA GLY A 296 2.96 -0.30 6.66
C GLY A 296 3.20 -1.78 6.37
N VAL A 297 4.15 -2.11 5.51
CA VAL A 297 4.33 -3.45 4.92
C VAL A 297 4.30 -4.61 5.92
N THR A 298 4.91 -4.41 7.09
CA THR A 298 4.99 -5.45 8.13
C THR A 298 3.66 -5.71 8.82
N CYS A 299 2.88 -4.66 9.09
CA CYS A 299 1.68 -4.74 9.94
C CYS A 299 0.36 -4.58 9.20
N SER A 300 0.39 -4.03 7.99
CA SER A 300 -0.80 -3.71 7.21
C SER A 300 -1.72 -4.91 7.12
N ARG A 301 -2.99 -4.71 7.49
CA ARG A 301 -4.04 -5.71 7.33
C ARG A 301 -4.55 -5.76 5.89
N ARG A 302 -4.13 -4.82 5.03
CA ARG A 302 -4.47 -4.82 3.60
C ARG A 302 -3.81 -5.96 2.85
N ILE A 303 -4.41 -6.36 1.74
CA ILE A 303 -3.82 -7.31 0.81
C ILE A 303 -2.60 -6.71 0.08
N ASP A 304 -2.71 -5.47 -0.41
CA ASP A 304 -1.58 -4.71 -0.95
C ASP A 304 -0.91 -3.89 0.14
N ARG A 305 -0.07 -4.56 0.92
CA ARG A 305 0.65 -3.95 2.05
C ARG A 305 1.64 -2.86 1.63
N HIS A 306 2.08 -2.88 0.37
CA HIS A 306 3.02 -1.90 -0.17
C HIS A 306 2.31 -0.67 -0.78
N GLY A 307 1.00 -0.76 -1.02
CA GLY A 307 0.25 0.26 -1.75
C GLY A 307 0.72 0.44 -3.20
N LYS A 308 1.34 -0.57 -3.81
CA LYS A 308 1.83 -0.49 -5.20
C LYS A 308 0.69 -0.34 -6.19
N SER A 309 -0.38 -1.10 -6.01
CA SER A 309 -1.58 -1.05 -6.85
C SER A 309 -2.32 0.29 -6.75
N LEU A 310 -2.10 1.07 -5.68
CA LEU A 310 -2.68 2.39 -5.54
C LEU A 310 -2.25 3.33 -6.65
N SER A 311 -1.09 3.11 -7.31
CA SER A 311 -0.71 3.90 -8.47
C SER A 311 -1.75 3.84 -9.57
N ASP A 312 -2.27 2.64 -9.86
CA ASP A 312 -3.23 2.39 -10.92
C ASP A 312 -4.60 2.96 -10.55
N LEU A 313 -4.99 2.83 -9.29
CA LEU A 313 -6.25 3.41 -8.80
C LEU A 313 -6.25 4.94 -8.78
N ILE A 314 -5.09 5.56 -8.52
CA ILE A 314 -4.92 7.01 -8.57
C ILE A 314 -5.00 7.51 -10.01
N ILE A 315 -4.38 6.83 -10.98
CA ILE A 315 -4.45 7.26 -12.40
C ILE A 315 -5.78 6.95 -13.07
N CYS A 316 -6.59 6.06 -12.50
CA CYS A 316 -7.99 5.86 -12.90
C CYS A 316 -8.91 7.03 -12.49
N GLN A 317 -8.44 7.98 -11.68
CA GLN A 317 -9.24 9.16 -11.33
C GLN A 317 -9.36 10.11 -12.52
N THR A 318 -10.52 10.74 -12.65
CA THR A 318 -10.78 11.74 -13.69
C THR A 318 -10.50 13.15 -13.17
N VAL A 319 -9.77 13.93 -13.96
CA VAL A 319 -9.40 15.32 -13.65
C VAL A 319 -9.84 16.26 -14.77
N LYS A 320 -10.12 17.51 -14.42
CA LYS A 320 -10.38 18.58 -15.41
C LYS A 320 -9.19 19.52 -15.45
N LEU A 321 -8.35 19.41 -16.47
CA LEU A 321 -7.21 20.30 -16.64
C LEU A 321 -7.66 21.69 -17.10
N PRO A 322 -7.05 22.78 -16.61
CA PRO A 322 -7.23 24.12 -17.18
C PRO A 322 -6.90 24.17 -18.68
N ILE A 323 -7.48 25.13 -19.39
CA ILE A 323 -7.17 25.44 -20.80
C ILE A 323 -5.79 26.11 -20.87
#